data_AF-A0A2W5Z718-F1
#
_entry.id   AF-A0A2W5Z718-F1
#
_cell.length_a   1.000
_cell.length_b   1.000
_cell.length_c   1.000
_cell.angle_alpha   90.00
_cell.angle_beta   90.00
_cell.angle_gamma   90.00
#
_symmetry.space_group_name_H-M   'P 1'
#
loop_
_entity.id
_entity.type
_entity.pdbx_description
1 polymer ?
#
loop_
_entity_poly.entity_id
_entity_poly.type
_entity_poly.pdbx_seq_one_letter_code
_entity_poly.pdbx_strand_id
1 'polypeptide(L)'
;MPLMAWIGLVLAFASALVTNTAYSFEHDAAAALPPLSPRRPFRSAQFLLRDRRWLTAFAAETAGWLMYVAALRLAPLALVQAVVASGVAVLAFATARGHPSRLARREQLAVVLALAGLTLLA
;
A
#
# COMPACT_ATOMS: atom_id res chain seq x y z
N MET A 1 -3.89 20.61 15.24
CA MET A 1 -3.27 20.37 13.92
C MET A 1 -3.85 21.35 12.90
N PRO A 2 -3.03 22.00 12.06
CA PRO A 2 -3.54 22.87 10.99
C PRO A 2 -4.33 22.07 9.95
N LEU A 3 -5.29 22.69 9.24
CA LEU A 3 -6.13 22.04 8.23
C LEU A 3 -5.30 21.29 7.17
N MET A 4 -4.17 21.87 6.75
CA MET A 4 -3.24 21.25 5.80
C MET A 4 -2.72 19.89 6.28
N ALA A 5 -2.45 19.74 7.58
CA ALA A 5 -1.99 18.47 8.13
C ALA A 5 -3.05 17.39 7.98
N TRP A 6 -4.32 17.69 8.26
CA TRP A 6 -5.42 16.74 8.06
C TRP A 6 -5.58 16.30 6.60
N ILE A 7 -5.46 17.24 5.66
CA ILE A 7 -5.47 16.93 4.22
C ILE A 7 -4.30 15.99 3.89
N GLY A 8 -3.11 16.26 4.42
CA GLY A 8 -1.94 15.40 4.28
C GLY A 8 -2.19 13.98 4.82
N LEU A 9 -2.82 13.83 5.99
CA LEU A 9 -3.12 12.52 6.56
C LEU A 9 -4.16 11.74 5.74
N VAL A 10 -5.22 12.40 5.25
CA VAL A 10 -6.20 11.75 4.36
C VAL A 10 -5.53 11.30 3.06
N LEU A 11 -4.66 12.14 2.50
CA LEU A 11 -3.91 11.82 1.28
C LEU A 11 -2.91 10.68 1.50
N ALA A 12 -2.25 10.63 2.65
CA ALA A 12 -1.38 9.54 3.07
C ALA A 12 -2.15 8.22 3.20
N PHE A 13 -3.37 8.27 3.75
CA PHE A 13 -4.23 7.09 3.87
C PHE A 13 -4.69 6.57 2.50
N ALA A 14 -5.13 7.49 1.63
CA ALA A 14 -5.51 7.15 0.25
C ALA A 14 -4.33 6.55 -0.52
N SER A 15 -3.15 7.16 -0.41
CA SER A 15 -1.89 6.64 -0.95
C SER A 15 -1.63 5.21 -0.48
N ALA A 16 -1.72 4.96 0.82
CA ALA A 16 -1.49 3.64 1.40
C ALA A 16 -2.45 2.59 0.84
N LEU A 17 -3.73 2.91 0.69
CA LEU A 17 -4.71 1.98 0.11
C LEU A 17 -4.41 1.67 -1.35
N VAL A 18 -4.11 2.70 -2.14
CA VAL A 18 -3.77 2.57 -3.57
C VAL A 18 -2.51 1.74 -3.75
N THR A 19 -1.42 2.06 -3.05
CA THR A 19 -0.13 1.36 -3.18
C THR A 19 -0.21 -0.09 -2.69
N ASN A 20 -0.86 -0.36 -1.55
CA ASN A 20 -1.01 -1.73 -1.04
C ASN A 20 -1.86 -2.61 -2.00
N THR A 21 -2.89 -2.03 -2.60
CA THR A 21 -3.73 -2.73 -3.59
C THR A 21 -2.98 -2.95 -4.90
N ALA A 22 -2.23 -1.93 -5.35
CA ALA A 22 -1.36 -2.03 -6.54
C ALA A 22 -0.34 -3.15 -6.39
N TYR A 23 0.36 -3.25 -5.25
CA TYR A 23 1.30 -4.35 -5.00
C TYR A 23 0.66 -5.72 -5.04
N SER A 24 -0.58 -5.84 -4.52
CA SER A 24 -1.32 -7.11 -4.61
C SER A 24 -1.60 -7.50 -6.06
N PHE A 25 -2.04 -6.55 -6.88
CA PHE A 25 -2.29 -6.79 -8.31
C PHE A 25 -1.02 -7.00 -9.14
N GLU A 26 0.08 -6.31 -8.83
CA GLU A 26 1.38 -6.56 -9.45
C GLU A 26 1.87 -7.97 -9.13
N HIS A 27 1.70 -8.42 -7.89
CA HIS A 27 2.05 -9.77 -7.49
C HIS A 27 1.23 -10.81 -8.26
N ASP A 28 -0.09 -10.65 -8.32
CA ASP A 28 -0.98 -11.54 -9.06
C ASP A 28 -0.64 -11.57 -10.56
N ALA A 29 -0.38 -10.40 -11.15
CA ALA A 29 0.01 -10.30 -12.56
C ALA A 29 1.37 -10.95 -12.83
N ALA A 30 2.37 -10.71 -11.97
CA ALA A 30 3.70 -11.30 -12.09
C ALA A 30 3.67 -12.83 -11.88
N ALA A 31 2.83 -13.34 -10.99
CA ALA A 31 2.66 -14.77 -10.74
C ALA A 31 2.02 -15.51 -11.94
N ALA A 32 1.25 -14.80 -12.77
CA ALA A 32 0.65 -15.35 -13.99
C ALA A 32 1.61 -15.37 -15.20
N LEU A 33 2.77 -14.71 -15.10
CA LEU A 33 3.77 -14.67 -16.18
C LEU A 33 4.69 -15.90 -16.17
N PRO A 34 5.39 -16.19 -17.29
CA PRO A 34 6.46 -17.18 -17.30
C PRO A 34 7.52 -16.87 -16.21
N PRO A 35 8.23 -17.88 -15.67
CA PRO A 35 9.20 -17.69 -14.60
C PRO A 35 10.19 -16.57 -14.91
N LEU A 36 10.09 -15.48 -14.15
CA LEU A 36 10.99 -14.34 -14.28
C LEU A 36 12.37 -14.75 -13.78
N SER A 37 13.41 -14.45 -14.56
CA SER A 37 14.79 -14.82 -14.21
C SER A 37 15.62 -13.57 -13.94
N PRO A 38 16.30 -13.47 -12.78
CA PRO A 38 17.28 -12.41 -12.51
C PRO A 38 18.46 -12.45 -13.48
N ARG A 39 18.76 -13.62 -14.07
CA ARG A 39 19.84 -13.80 -15.04
C ARG A 39 19.51 -13.21 -16.43
N ARG A 40 18.24 -12.86 -16.69
CA ARG A 40 17.78 -12.28 -17.95
C ARG A 40 16.86 -11.08 -17.70
N PRO A 41 17.38 -9.99 -17.09
CA PRO A 41 16.57 -8.88 -16.60
C PRO A 41 15.76 -8.20 -17.70
N PHE A 42 16.33 -8.00 -18.89
CA PHE A 42 15.64 -7.40 -20.03
C PHE A 42 14.45 -8.25 -20.52
N ARG A 43 14.59 -9.57 -20.52
CA ARG A 43 13.49 -10.48 -20.91
C ARG A 43 12.36 -10.45 -19.87
N SER A 44 12.71 -10.45 -18.59
CA SER A 44 11.75 -10.32 -17.49
C SER A 44 11.00 -8.99 -17.55
N ALA A 45 11.73 -7.88 -17.76
CA ALA A 45 11.13 -6.55 -17.95
C ALA A 45 10.20 -6.51 -19.17
N GLN A 46 10.58 -7.14 -20.29
CA GLN A 46 9.74 -7.21 -21.48
C GLN A 46 8.42 -7.97 -21.24
N PHE A 47 8.42 -9.00 -20.39
CA PHE A 47 7.18 -9.69 -20.02
C PHE A 47 6.26 -8.78 -19.20
N LEU A 48 6.81 -8.07 -18.20
CA LEU A 48 6.07 -7.15 -17.35
C LEU A 48 5.50 -5.97 -18.16
N LEU A 49 6.33 -5.33 -19.01
CA LEU A 49 5.93 -4.19 -19.84
C LEU A 49 4.94 -4.55 -20.95
N ARG A 50 4.73 -5.84 -21.25
CA ARG A 50 3.70 -6.30 -22.18
C ARG A 50 2.40 -6.70 -21.50
N ASP A 51 2.43 -6.95 -20.20
CA ASP A 51 1.25 -7.31 -19.45
C ASP A 51 0.48 -6.04 -19.03
N ARG A 52 -0.74 -5.90 -19.56
CA ARG A 52 -1.56 -4.72 -19.28
C ARG A 52 -2.00 -4.64 -17.82
N ARG A 53 -2.21 -5.78 -17.14
CA ARG A 53 -2.64 -5.79 -15.73
C ARG A 53 -1.51 -5.31 -14.84
N TRP A 54 -0.30 -5.79 -15.10
CA TRP A 54 0.91 -5.33 -14.43
C TRP A 54 1.14 -3.84 -14.67
N LEU A 55 1.03 -3.35 -15.92
CA LEU A 55 1.18 -1.92 -16.22
C LEU A 55 0.13 -1.05 -15.52
N THR A 56 -1.14 -1.50 -15.45
CA THR A 56 -2.18 -0.74 -14.74
C THR A 56 -1.94 -0.71 -13.23
N ALA A 57 -1.46 -1.81 -12.66
CA ALA A 57 -1.12 -1.88 -11.25
C ALA A 57 0.09 -0.99 -10.94
N PHE A 58 1.13 -1.04 -11.77
CA PHE A 58 2.31 -0.16 -11.66
C PHE A 58 1.97 1.33 -11.82
N ALA A 59 1.06 1.67 -12.72
CA ALA A 59 0.56 3.05 -12.83
C ALA A 59 -0.21 3.48 -11.57
N ALA A 60 -0.99 2.59 -10.97
CA ALA A 60 -1.66 2.84 -9.70
C ALA A 60 -0.66 2.99 -8.54
N GLU A 61 0.37 2.13 -8.46
CA GLU A 61 1.48 2.25 -7.51
C GLU A 61 2.13 3.62 -7.63
N THR A 62 2.48 4.03 -8.85
CA THR A 62 3.08 5.33 -9.15
C THR A 62 2.19 6.49 -8.68
N ALA A 63 0.88 6.41 -8.94
CA ALA A 63 -0.08 7.41 -8.47
C ALA A 63 -0.16 7.45 -6.94
N GLY A 64 -0.19 6.28 -6.28
CA GLY A 64 -0.15 6.17 -4.82
C GLY A 64 1.12 6.79 -4.24
N TRP A 65 2.28 6.54 -4.85
CA TRP A 65 3.54 7.16 -4.45
C TRP A 65 3.53 8.69 -4.60
N LEU A 66 2.97 9.23 -5.67
CA LEU A 66 2.81 10.68 -5.85
C LEU A 66 1.92 11.30 -4.77
N MET A 67 0.83 10.61 -4.39
CA MET A 67 -0.02 11.02 -3.27
C MET A 67 0.77 11.05 -1.95
N TYR A 68 1.61 10.05 -1.69
CA TYR A 68 2.49 10.02 -0.52
C TYR A 68 3.45 11.22 -0.48
N VAL A 69 4.12 11.50 -1.60
CA VAL A 69 5.04 12.66 -1.70
C VAL A 69 4.30 13.98 -1.46
N ALA A 70 3.08 14.11 -1.98
CA ALA A 70 2.24 15.27 -1.72
C ALA A 70 1.81 15.35 -0.25
N ALA A 71 1.50 14.23 0.41
CA ALA A 71 1.17 14.19 1.84
C ALA A 71 2.34 14.66 2.72
N LEU A 72 3.58 14.29 2.37
CA LEU A 72 4.78 14.75 3.08
C LEU A 72 5.01 16.26 3.01
N ARG A 73 4.45 16.95 2.01
CA ARG A 73 4.48 18.42 1.95
C ARG A 73 3.46 19.08 2.87
N LEU A 74 2.44 18.33 3.30
CA LEU A 74 1.29 18.84 4.02
C LEU A 74 1.28 18.46 5.51
N ALA A 75 1.92 17.34 5.87
CA ALA A 75 1.93 16.81 7.22
C ALA A 75 3.34 16.32 7.64
N PRO A 76 3.65 16.31 8.95
CA PRO A 76 4.90 15.76 9.46
C PRO A 76 5.15 14.31 9.02
N LEU A 77 6.38 14.01 8.61
CA LEU A 77 6.81 12.68 8.16
C LEU A 77 6.39 11.57 9.12
N ALA A 78 6.58 11.75 10.43
CA ALA A 78 6.25 10.75 11.44
C ALA A 78 4.76 10.36 11.41
N LEU A 79 3.85 11.32 11.28
CA LEU A 79 2.41 11.07 11.21
C LEU A 79 2.02 10.42 9.88
N VAL A 80 2.61 10.88 8.77
CA VAL A 80 2.39 10.29 7.45
C VAL A 80 2.84 8.82 7.44
N GLN A 81 4.00 8.51 8.02
CA GLN A 81 4.50 7.13 8.14
C GLN A 81 3.56 6.26 8.98
N ALA A 82 3.07 6.77 10.10
CA ALA A 82 2.13 6.04 10.94
C ALA A 82 0.83 5.71 10.19
N VAL A 83 0.27 6.69 9.46
CA VAL A 83 -0.94 6.49 8.65
C VAL A 83 -0.69 5.48 7.53
N VAL A 84 0.43 5.60 6.81
CA VAL A 84 0.77 4.65 5.74
C VAL A 84 0.93 3.22 6.27
N ALA A 85 1.58 3.05 7.42
CA ALA A 85 1.72 1.74 8.07
C ALA A 85 0.36 1.12 8.43
N SER A 86 -0.63 1.93 8.79
CA SER A 86 -1.99 1.45 9.07
C SER A 86 -2.74 0.95 7.83
N GLY A 87 -2.31 1.32 6.61
CA GLY A 87 -2.95 0.86 5.36
C GLY A 87 -2.90 -0.66 5.16
N VAL A 88 -1.83 -1.32 5.65
CA VAL A 88 -1.69 -2.79 5.59
C VAL A 88 -2.77 -3.48 6.41
N ALA A 89 -3.09 -2.93 7.58
CA ALA A 89 -4.15 -3.43 8.45
C ALA A 89 -5.53 -3.33 7.80
N VAL A 90 -5.79 -2.24 7.08
CA VAL A 90 -7.03 -2.05 6.32
C VAL A 90 -7.13 -3.03 5.16
N LEU A 91 -6.03 -3.27 4.44
CA LEU A 91 -6.01 -4.25 3.35
C LEU A 91 -6.29 -5.66 3.86
N ALA A 92 -5.67 -6.05 4.98
CA ALA A 92 -5.93 -7.33 5.65
C ALA A 92 -7.42 -7.46 6.07
N PHE A 93 -8.00 -6.40 6.62
CA PHE A 93 -9.42 -6.40 6.97
C PHE A 93 -10.33 -6.52 5.74
N ALA A 94 -9.97 -5.86 4.63
CA ALA A 94 -10.69 -5.93 3.36
C ALA A 94 -10.63 -7.34 2.74
N THR A 95 -9.45 -7.99 2.73
CA THR A 95 -9.30 -9.38 2.25
C THR A 95 -10.07 -10.37 3.12
N ALA A 96 -10.20 -10.10 4.42
CA ALA A 96 -11.05 -10.84 5.34
C ALA A 96 -12.56 -10.56 5.18
N ARG A 97 -12.97 -9.76 4.18
CA ARG A 97 -14.36 -9.31 3.97
C ARG A 97 -14.99 -8.69 5.22
N GLY A 98 -14.19 -7.93 5.95
CA GLY A 98 -14.60 -7.27 7.19
C GLY A 98 -14.87 -8.19 8.37
N HIS A 99 -14.49 -9.47 8.30
CA HIS A 99 -14.62 -10.42 9.40
C HIS A 99 -13.25 -10.65 10.04
N PRO A 100 -12.91 -9.95 11.14
CA PRO A 100 -11.59 -10.07 11.75
C PRO A 100 -11.29 -11.49 12.22
N SER A 101 -12.31 -12.31 12.49
CA SER A 101 -12.18 -13.75 12.82
C SER A 101 -11.61 -14.61 11.69
N ARG A 102 -11.54 -14.11 10.45
CA ARG A 102 -10.91 -14.79 9.31
C ARG A 102 -9.42 -14.47 9.18
N LEU A 103 -8.92 -13.50 9.91
CA LEU A 103 -7.49 -13.16 9.98
C LEU A 103 -6.77 -14.06 10.97
N ALA A 104 -5.51 -14.39 10.65
CA ALA A 104 -4.64 -15.06 11.61
C ALA A 104 -4.45 -14.17 12.85
N ARG A 105 -4.32 -14.78 14.04
CA ARG A 105 -4.10 -14.03 15.30
C ARG A 105 -2.95 -13.03 15.23
N ARG A 106 -1.92 -13.33 14.42
CA ARG A 106 -0.77 -12.44 14.20
C ARG A 106 -1.12 -11.18 13.41
N GLU A 107 -2.02 -11.29 12.43
CA GLU A 107 -2.51 -10.16 11.63
C GLU A 107 -3.42 -9.26 12.47
N GLN A 108 -4.26 -9.85 13.33
CA GLN A 108 -5.07 -9.11 14.30
C GLN A 108 -4.19 -8.30 15.27
N LEU A 109 -3.13 -8.92 15.81
CA LEU A 109 -2.14 -8.25 16.65
C LEU A 109 -1.45 -7.09 15.93
N ALA A 110 -1.08 -7.27 14.66
CA ALA A 110 -0.46 -6.22 13.84
C ALA A 110 -1.41 -5.03 13.62
N VAL A 111 -2.70 -5.30 13.35
CA VAL A 111 -3.75 -4.27 13.22
C VAL A 111 -3.90 -3.49 14.51
N VAL A 112 -4.00 -4.18 15.65
CA VAL A 112 -4.16 -3.54 16.98
C VAL A 112 -2.93 -2.70 17.34
N LEU A 113 -1.72 -3.22 17.10
CA LEU A 113 -0.47 -2.49 17.33
C LEU A 113 -0.37 -1.24 16.44
N ALA A 114 -0.76 -1.32 15.17
CA ALA A 114 -0.77 -0.18 14.26
C ALA A 114 -1.76 0.91 14.71
N LEU A 115 -2.98 0.52 15.09
CA LEU A 115 -3.98 1.45 15.63
C LEU A 115 -3.52 2.09 16.95
N ALA A 116 -2.95 1.30 17.86
CA ALA A 116 -2.41 1.79 19.12
C ALA A 116 -1.27 2.80 18.90
N GLY A 117 -0.34 2.51 17.99
CA GLY A 117 0.73 3.43 17.62
C GLY A 117 0.19 4.74 17.03
N LEU A 118 -0.85 4.67 16.21
CA LEU A 118 -1.51 5.85 15.65
C LEU A 118 -2.16 6.72 16.74
N THR A 119 -2.83 6.09 17.71
CA THR A 119 -3.47 6.81 18.83
C THR A 119 -2.47 7.46 19.77
N LEU A 120 -1.29 6.89 19.96
CA LEU A 120 -0.23 7.46 20.79
C LEU A 120 0.46 8.66 20.13
N LEU A 121 0.37 8.78 18.80
CA LEU A 121 0.94 9.87 18.01
C LEU A 121 0.00 11.06 17.80
N ALA A 122 -1.30 10.87 18.01
CA ALA A 122 -2.36 11.88 17.83
C ALA A 122 -2.49 12.80 19.05
#